data_AF-A0AAF6BVL0-F1
#
_entry.id   AF-A0AAF6BVL0-F1
#
_cell.length_a   1.000
_cell.length_b   1.000
_cell.length_c   1.000
_cell.angle_alpha   90.00
_cell.angle_beta   90.00
_cell.angle_gamma   90.00
#
_symmetry.space_group_name_H-M   'P 1'
#
loop_
_entity.id
_entity.type
_entity.pdbx_description
1 polymer ?
#
loop_
_entity_poly.entity_id
_entity_poly.type
_entity_poly.pdbx_seq_one_letter_code
_entity_poly.pdbx_strand_id
1 'polypeptide(L)'
;MQGSKMCTKLAVAAMLLLFSHLSAAEQCGQQAGNALCPNNLCCSQWGWCGSTSDYCGANCQSGPCYGGGSPNTPSTPSPPTGTLTGEVSYYTAPFVPSACFGSDPGQFPSNNFFAAGGDGAPNIWKNGENCGKWFKIQCTGSGCTSSATISVKIVDRCPNGCVGGRAFDLSNTAFSAIANTDAGHVNVLYSGPYDSP
;
A
#
# COMPACT_ATOMS: atom_id res chain seq x y z
N MET A 1 19.90 33.58 69.88
CA MET A 1 18.85 32.55 69.89
C MET A 1 17.75 32.96 68.90
N GLN A 2 17.80 32.49 67.66
CA GLN A 2 16.67 32.57 66.73
C GLN A 2 16.49 31.17 66.14
N GLY A 3 15.38 30.54 66.53
CA GLY A 3 14.95 29.23 66.07
C GLY A 3 13.92 29.33 64.93
N SER A 4 13.88 28.27 64.14
CA SER A 4 12.67 27.73 63.52
C SER A 4 12.05 28.50 62.36
N LYS A 5 12.68 28.47 61.18
CA LYS A 5 11.98 28.65 59.88
C LYS A 5 12.60 27.80 58.75
N MET A 6 12.58 26.47 58.88
CA MET A 6 12.92 25.65 57.70
C MET A 6 12.28 24.25 57.65
N CYS A 7 11.09 24.07 58.25
CA CYS A 7 10.37 22.78 58.21
C CYS A 7 9.23 22.72 57.16
N THR A 8 8.90 23.81 56.47
CA THR A 8 7.72 23.84 55.56
C THR A 8 8.06 23.79 54.07
N LYS A 9 9.33 23.93 53.67
CA LYS A 9 9.73 23.83 52.26
C LYS A 9 10.08 22.41 51.79
N LEU A 10 10.36 21.48 52.70
CA LEU A 10 10.74 20.12 52.33
C LEU A 10 9.54 19.20 52.04
N ALA A 11 8.37 19.43 52.64
CA ALA A 11 7.19 18.59 52.38
C ALA A 11 6.57 18.82 50.98
N VAL A 12 6.67 20.04 50.44
CA VAL A 12 6.12 20.36 49.10
C VAL A 12 6.99 19.79 47.97
N ALA A 13 8.32 19.69 48.20
CA ALA A 13 9.24 19.14 47.21
C ALA A 13 9.10 17.62 47.02
N ALA A 14 8.63 16.87 48.03
CA ALA A 14 8.47 15.42 47.95
C ALA A 14 7.14 14.99 47.28
N MET A 15 6.10 15.83 47.29
CA MET A 15 4.81 15.52 46.65
C MET A 15 4.76 15.92 45.16
N LEU A 16 5.68 16.78 44.70
CA LEU A 16 5.87 17.12 43.28
C LEU A 16 6.78 16.14 42.52
N LEU A 17 7.48 15.23 43.22
CA LEU A 17 8.29 14.17 42.59
C LEU A 17 7.53 12.84 42.41
N LEU A 18 6.22 12.82 42.74
CA LEU A 18 5.33 11.67 42.52
C LEU A 18 4.40 11.82 41.31
N PHE A 19 4.48 12.92 40.56
CA PHE A 19 4.08 12.92 39.15
C PHE A 19 5.19 12.26 38.35
N SER A 20 5.36 10.97 38.64
CA SER A 20 6.07 10.03 37.81
C SER A 20 5.60 10.27 36.40
N HIS A 21 6.54 10.71 35.58
CA HIS A 21 6.44 10.68 34.13
C HIS A 21 6.17 9.23 33.74
N LEU A 22 4.90 8.83 33.73
CA LEU A 22 4.43 7.77 32.87
C LEU A 22 4.45 8.36 31.47
N SER A 23 5.66 8.65 30.98
CA SER A 23 5.91 8.81 29.57
C SER A 23 5.55 7.45 29.01
N ALA A 24 4.33 7.32 28.51
CA ALA A 24 3.93 6.20 27.72
C ALA A 24 4.87 6.26 26.50
N ALA A 25 6.00 5.57 26.59
CA ALA A 25 7.03 5.63 25.59
C ALA A 25 6.38 5.24 24.27
N GLU A 26 6.56 6.07 23.26
CA GLU A 26 6.12 5.79 21.91
C GLU A 26 6.67 4.41 21.52
N GLN A 27 5.80 3.54 21.05
CA GLN A 27 6.07 2.12 20.82
C GLN A 27 6.76 1.87 19.48
N CYS A 28 6.57 2.80 18.53
CA CYS A 28 6.97 2.63 17.15
C CYS A 28 7.18 3.98 16.46
N GLY A 29 7.73 3.95 15.24
CA GLY A 29 7.85 5.13 14.38
C GLY A 29 9.04 6.01 14.74
N GLN A 30 9.09 7.22 14.18
CA GLN A 30 10.21 8.15 14.35
C GLN A 30 10.47 8.48 15.83
N GLN A 31 9.40 8.53 16.63
CA GLN A 31 9.46 8.83 18.06
C GLN A 31 10.16 7.71 18.86
N ALA A 32 10.16 6.49 18.32
CA ALA A 32 10.75 5.30 18.92
C ALA A 32 11.99 4.79 18.16
N GLY A 33 12.72 5.68 17.47
CA GLY A 33 13.92 5.30 16.72
C GLY A 33 13.64 4.34 15.55
N ASN A 34 12.49 4.50 14.89
CA ASN A 34 11.99 3.64 13.81
C ASN A 34 11.61 2.21 14.25
N ALA A 35 11.33 2.01 15.55
CA ALA A 35 10.82 0.73 16.02
C ALA A 35 9.53 0.33 15.28
N LEU A 36 9.40 -0.96 15.00
CA LEU A 36 8.19 -1.54 14.40
C LEU A 36 7.28 -2.08 15.50
N CYS A 37 5.98 -2.06 15.21
CA CYS A 37 5.01 -2.68 16.08
C CYS A 37 5.12 -4.21 16.06
N PRO A 38 5.00 -4.87 17.23
CA PRO A 38 4.85 -6.32 17.29
C PRO A 38 3.63 -6.81 16.49
N ASN A 39 3.66 -8.06 16.06
CA ASN A 39 2.54 -8.73 15.36
C ASN A 39 2.07 -8.03 14.07
N ASN A 40 2.95 -7.30 13.39
CA ASN A 40 2.62 -6.54 12.16
C ASN A 40 1.44 -5.56 12.34
N LEU A 41 1.29 -4.98 13.55
CA LEU A 41 0.29 -3.92 13.78
C LEU A 41 0.70 -2.61 13.11
N CYS A 42 -0.26 -1.73 12.89
CA CYS A 42 -0.01 -0.40 12.36
C CYS A 42 0.64 0.48 13.43
N CYS A 43 1.65 1.22 13.02
CA CYS A 43 2.21 2.31 13.80
C CYS A 43 1.48 3.60 13.43
N SER A 44 0.72 4.16 14.36
CA SER A 44 0.01 5.41 14.15
C SER A 44 0.99 6.58 13.94
N GLN A 45 0.49 7.71 13.45
CA GLN A 45 1.27 8.95 13.35
C GLN A 45 1.86 9.44 14.69
N TRP A 46 1.30 8.95 15.80
CA TRP A 46 1.66 9.31 17.16
C TRP A 46 2.59 8.28 17.82
N GLY A 47 3.05 7.27 17.07
CA GLY A 47 3.99 6.26 17.57
C GLY A 47 3.33 5.17 18.42
N TRP A 48 2.06 4.85 18.17
CA TRP A 48 1.32 3.80 18.88
C TRP A 48 0.98 2.62 17.99
N CYS A 49 1.01 1.42 18.56
CA CYS A 49 0.68 0.20 17.84
C CYS A 49 -0.79 -0.17 17.99
N GLY A 50 -1.45 -0.49 16.88
CA GLY A 50 -2.83 -1.01 16.89
C GLY A 50 -3.31 -1.46 15.51
N SER A 51 -4.51 -2.03 15.47
CA SER A 51 -5.12 -2.59 14.24
C SER A 51 -6.36 -1.83 13.75
N THR A 52 -6.84 -0.84 14.52
CA THR A 52 -8.02 -0.05 14.13
C THR A 52 -7.64 1.10 13.20
N SER A 53 -8.65 1.76 12.62
CA SER A 53 -8.48 2.92 11.73
C SER A 53 -7.65 4.05 12.35
N ASP A 54 -7.64 4.20 13.67
CA ASP A 54 -6.91 5.28 14.34
C ASP A 54 -5.38 5.06 14.30
N TYR A 55 -4.96 3.80 14.14
CA TYR A 55 -3.56 3.41 14.03
C TYR A 55 -3.14 3.22 12.57
N CYS A 56 -4.04 2.63 11.79
CA CYS A 56 -3.80 2.30 10.40
C CYS A 56 -4.22 3.40 9.44
N GLY A 57 -4.79 4.51 9.90
CA GLY A 57 -5.34 5.56 9.04
C GLY A 57 -4.30 6.48 8.42
N ALA A 58 -4.73 7.71 8.12
CA ALA A 58 -3.86 8.74 7.56
C ALA A 58 -2.62 8.96 8.45
N ASN A 59 -1.47 9.12 7.80
CA ASN A 59 -0.16 9.33 8.44
C ASN A 59 0.36 8.18 9.33
N CYS A 60 -0.21 6.98 9.20
CA CYS A 60 0.41 5.77 9.74
C CYS A 60 1.89 5.67 9.30
N GLN A 61 2.79 5.39 10.23
CA GLN A 61 4.24 5.44 10.01
C GLN A 61 4.79 4.10 9.49
N SER A 62 4.18 2.97 9.85
CA SER A 62 4.61 1.62 9.43
C SER A 62 3.50 0.58 9.68
N GLY A 63 3.62 -0.61 9.10
CA GLY A 63 2.59 -1.67 9.20
C GLY A 63 1.53 -1.60 8.08
N PRO A 64 0.37 -2.27 8.22
CA PRO A 64 -0.67 -2.35 7.20
C PRO A 64 -1.54 -1.06 7.16
N CYS A 65 -0.91 0.07 6.88
CA CYS A 65 -1.55 1.38 6.80
C CYS A 65 -2.56 1.47 5.64
N TYR A 66 -3.79 1.87 5.94
CA TYR A 66 -4.82 2.25 4.98
C TYR A 66 -4.58 3.68 4.47
N GLY A 67 -4.37 3.83 3.16
CA GLY A 67 -4.37 5.16 2.52
C GLY A 67 -3.02 5.84 2.31
N GLY A 68 -1.91 5.10 2.34
CA GLY A 68 -0.66 5.56 1.71
C GLY A 68 -0.03 6.79 2.36
N GLY A 69 0.17 6.75 3.68
CA GLY A 69 1.20 7.54 4.34
C GLY A 69 2.25 6.59 4.89
N SER A 70 3.53 6.83 4.61
CA SER A 70 4.65 6.53 5.49
C SER A 70 5.89 7.27 4.97
N PRO A 71 6.42 8.24 5.72
CA PRO A 71 7.82 8.61 5.67
C PRO A 71 8.62 7.77 6.68
N ASN A 72 9.71 7.19 6.17
CA ASN A 72 10.89 6.68 6.88
C ASN A 72 10.80 5.28 7.54
N THR A 73 11.15 4.26 6.76
CA THR A 73 11.69 2.96 7.23
C THR A 73 13.14 2.78 6.76
N PRO A 74 14.02 2.14 7.58
CA PRO A 74 15.38 1.73 7.17
C PRO A 74 15.38 0.62 6.12
N SER A 75 16.22 0.82 5.12
CA SER A 75 16.24 0.19 3.79
C SER A 75 16.62 -1.29 3.77
N THR A 76 15.67 -2.14 3.36
CA THR A 76 15.97 -3.19 2.35
C THR A 76 15.95 -2.48 0.97
N PRO A 77 16.67 -2.89 -0.09
CA PRO A 77 16.74 -2.11 -1.33
C PRO A 77 15.34 -1.90 -1.92
N SER A 78 14.77 -0.72 -1.66
CA SER A 78 13.45 -0.35 -2.13
C SER A 78 13.56 -0.07 -3.63
N PRO A 79 12.61 -0.54 -4.46
CA PRO A 79 12.50 -0.12 -5.83
C PRO A 79 12.34 1.41 -5.91
N PRO A 80 12.66 2.05 -7.05
CA PRO A 80 12.61 3.50 -7.18
C PRO A 80 11.21 4.04 -6.85
N THR A 81 11.21 5.18 -6.16
CA THR A 81 10.05 5.94 -5.66
C THR A 81 8.86 5.90 -6.62
N GLY A 82 7.72 5.37 -6.16
CA GLY A 82 6.49 5.22 -6.96
C GLY A 82 6.17 3.79 -7.40
N THR A 83 6.99 2.82 -7.01
CA THR A 83 6.73 1.40 -7.23
C THR A 83 6.00 0.80 -6.02
N LEU A 84 4.84 0.20 -6.26
CA LEU A 84 4.00 -0.50 -5.29
C LEU A 84 4.05 -2.00 -5.55
N THR A 85 3.60 -2.81 -4.59
CA THR A 85 3.44 -4.26 -4.74
C THR A 85 1.97 -4.62 -4.84
N GLY A 86 1.62 -5.59 -5.68
CA GLY A 86 0.27 -6.13 -5.75
C GLY A 86 0.26 -7.54 -6.35
N GLU A 87 -0.90 -8.17 -6.35
CA GLU A 87 -1.14 -9.42 -7.07
C GLU A 87 -1.88 -9.11 -8.38
N VAL A 88 -1.58 -9.89 -9.42
CA VAL A 88 -2.31 -9.84 -10.69
C VAL A 88 -2.80 -11.22 -11.08
N SER A 89 -3.97 -11.27 -11.70
CA SER A 89 -4.49 -12.44 -12.42
C SER A 89 -4.60 -12.14 -13.92
N TYR A 90 -5.29 -12.99 -14.66
CA TYR A 90 -5.68 -12.72 -16.03
C TYR A 90 -7.11 -13.16 -16.35
N TYR A 91 -7.70 -12.53 -17.36
CA TYR A 91 -9.04 -12.85 -17.84
C TYR A 91 -9.08 -13.08 -19.36
N THR A 92 -10.05 -13.88 -19.77
CA THR A 92 -10.35 -14.22 -21.16
C THR A 92 -11.48 -13.37 -21.71
N ALA A 93 -11.58 -13.31 -23.04
CA ALA A 93 -12.70 -12.71 -23.73
C ALA A 93 -14.06 -13.27 -23.22
N PRO A 94 -15.16 -12.49 -23.30
CA PRO A 94 -15.26 -11.20 -23.99
C PRO A 94 -14.69 -10.02 -23.18
N PHE A 95 -13.94 -9.13 -23.86
CA PHE A 95 -13.39 -7.91 -23.27
C PHE A 95 -14.32 -6.69 -23.39
N VAL A 96 -15.44 -6.85 -24.10
CA VAL A 96 -16.47 -5.82 -24.29
C VAL A 96 -17.84 -6.40 -23.92
N PRO A 97 -18.78 -5.57 -23.41
CA PRO A 97 -18.61 -4.17 -23.07
C PRO A 97 -17.72 -3.99 -21.83
N SER A 98 -16.81 -3.02 -21.88
CA SER A 98 -15.99 -2.65 -20.73
C SER A 98 -16.63 -1.51 -19.92
N ALA A 99 -16.28 -1.42 -18.66
CA ALA A 99 -16.70 -0.33 -17.79
C ALA A 99 -16.11 1.04 -18.19
N CYS A 100 -14.97 1.08 -18.91
CA CYS A 100 -14.38 2.35 -19.33
C CYS A 100 -14.98 2.90 -20.61
N PHE A 101 -15.11 2.05 -21.64
CA PHE A 101 -15.34 2.51 -23.01
C PHE A 101 -16.47 1.73 -23.70
N GLY A 102 -17.24 0.95 -22.94
CA GLY A 102 -18.38 0.21 -23.46
C GLY A 102 -17.97 -0.78 -24.55
N SER A 103 -18.68 -0.75 -25.68
CA SER A 103 -18.48 -1.71 -26.78
C SER A 103 -17.44 -1.28 -27.83
N ASP A 104 -16.67 -0.21 -27.59
CA ASP A 104 -15.66 0.27 -28.55
C ASP A 104 -14.47 -0.68 -28.63
N PRO A 105 -14.23 -1.40 -29.75
CA PRO A 105 -13.05 -2.27 -29.88
C PRO A 105 -11.74 -1.48 -30.03
N GLY A 106 -11.79 -0.19 -30.35
CA GLY A 106 -10.61 0.68 -30.48
C GLY A 106 -9.94 1.03 -29.15
N GLN A 107 -10.55 0.67 -28.02
CA GLN A 107 -10.00 0.95 -26.69
C GLN A 107 -8.72 0.16 -26.38
N PHE A 108 -8.55 -1.02 -26.99
CA PHE A 108 -7.46 -1.94 -26.72
C PHE A 108 -6.20 -1.56 -27.51
N PRO A 109 -5.01 -1.56 -26.89
CA PRO A 109 -3.76 -1.35 -27.61
C PRO A 109 -3.46 -2.53 -28.55
N SER A 110 -2.74 -2.27 -29.64
CA SER A 110 -2.46 -3.25 -30.70
C SER A 110 -1.66 -4.47 -30.25
N ASN A 111 -0.84 -4.33 -29.20
CA ASN A 111 -0.11 -5.43 -28.57
C ASN A 111 -0.97 -6.24 -27.58
N ASN A 112 -2.24 -5.87 -27.41
CA ASN A 112 -3.16 -6.43 -26.41
C ASN A 112 -2.66 -6.33 -24.97
N PHE A 113 -1.78 -5.37 -24.64
CA PHE A 113 -1.36 -5.14 -23.25
C PHE A 113 -2.31 -4.19 -22.54
N PHE A 114 -3.38 -4.77 -22.00
CA PHE A 114 -4.39 -4.05 -21.23
C PHE A 114 -4.78 -4.85 -19.98
N ALA A 115 -5.49 -4.19 -19.07
CA ALA A 115 -5.95 -4.77 -17.83
C ALA A 115 -7.29 -4.21 -17.38
N ALA A 116 -8.00 -4.99 -16.57
CA ALA A 116 -9.04 -4.49 -15.70
C ALA A 116 -8.42 -4.05 -14.37
N GLY A 117 -8.78 -2.86 -13.87
CA GLY A 117 -8.31 -2.37 -12.58
C GLY A 117 -9.19 -2.90 -11.45
N GLY A 118 -8.58 -3.44 -10.40
CA GLY A 118 -9.27 -3.81 -9.16
C GLY A 118 -9.91 -2.60 -8.47
N ASP A 119 -11.16 -2.71 -8.04
CA ASP A 119 -11.83 -1.65 -7.26
C ASP A 119 -11.79 -1.87 -5.73
N GLY A 120 -11.16 -2.97 -5.30
CA GLY A 120 -10.89 -3.33 -3.91
C GLY A 120 -9.63 -2.66 -3.37
N ALA A 121 -8.94 -3.27 -2.41
CA ALA A 121 -7.62 -2.81 -1.97
C ALA A 121 -6.53 -3.67 -2.65
N PRO A 122 -5.63 -3.09 -3.49
CA PRO A 122 -5.53 -1.68 -3.86
C PRO A 122 -6.57 -1.26 -4.92
N ASN A 123 -7.12 -0.05 -4.77
CA ASN A 123 -8.16 0.48 -5.67
C ASN A 123 -7.50 1.09 -6.90
N ILE A 124 -7.17 0.25 -7.87
CA ILE A 124 -6.63 0.63 -9.17
C ILE A 124 -7.70 1.21 -10.06
N TRP A 125 -8.95 0.74 -9.99
CA TRP A 125 -10.05 1.26 -10.80
C TRP A 125 -10.34 2.75 -10.54
N LYS A 126 -10.31 3.16 -9.25
CA LYS A 126 -10.62 4.51 -8.79
C LYS A 126 -11.91 5.09 -9.39
N ASN A 127 -12.98 4.31 -9.35
CA ASN A 127 -14.28 4.71 -9.91
C ASN A 127 -14.20 5.19 -11.38
N GLY A 128 -13.28 4.62 -12.16
CA GLY A 128 -13.08 4.95 -13.57
C GLY A 128 -12.07 6.08 -13.84
N GLU A 129 -11.52 6.73 -12.81
CA GLU A 129 -10.50 7.79 -12.98
C GLU A 129 -9.25 7.29 -13.73
N ASN A 130 -8.93 6.00 -13.58
CA ASN A 130 -7.78 5.40 -14.25
C ASN A 130 -8.11 4.83 -15.63
N CYS A 131 -9.34 4.97 -16.13
CA CYS A 131 -9.67 4.55 -17.50
C CYS A 131 -8.75 5.21 -18.53
N GLY A 132 -8.14 4.38 -19.37
CA GLY A 132 -7.21 4.81 -20.40
C GLY A 132 -5.81 5.17 -19.91
N LYS A 133 -5.57 5.17 -18.60
CA LYS A 133 -4.24 5.34 -18.03
C LYS A 133 -3.41 4.08 -18.16
N TRP A 134 -2.09 4.26 -18.09
CA TRP A 134 -1.11 3.20 -18.22
C TRP A 134 -0.45 2.89 -16.88
N PHE A 135 -0.13 1.62 -16.66
CA PHE A 135 0.65 1.14 -15.53
C PHE A 135 1.80 0.30 -16.02
N LYS A 136 2.96 0.45 -15.37
CA LYS A 136 4.09 -0.44 -15.57
C LYS A 136 3.98 -1.60 -14.59
N ILE A 137 4.19 -2.81 -15.06
CA ILE A 137 4.04 -4.05 -14.28
C ILE A 137 5.28 -4.92 -14.50
N GLN A 138 5.86 -5.40 -13.41
CA GLN A 138 6.99 -6.31 -13.40
C GLN A 138 6.67 -7.51 -12.50
N CYS A 139 6.73 -8.72 -13.03
CA CYS A 139 6.51 -9.93 -12.24
C CYS A 139 7.67 -10.15 -11.25
N THR A 140 7.33 -10.60 -10.05
CA THR A 140 8.29 -10.91 -8.98
C THR A 140 7.96 -12.22 -8.27
N GLY A 141 8.99 -13.01 -7.96
CA GLY A 141 8.85 -14.26 -7.22
C GLY A 141 8.48 -15.46 -8.09
N SER A 142 7.76 -16.41 -7.49
CA SER A 142 7.37 -17.67 -8.13
C SER A 142 6.28 -17.47 -9.18
N GLY A 143 6.35 -18.22 -10.28
CA GLY A 143 5.37 -18.17 -11.38
C GLY A 143 5.74 -17.20 -12.50
N CYS A 144 6.72 -16.32 -12.27
CA CYS A 144 7.27 -15.44 -13.28
C CYS A 144 8.11 -16.20 -14.30
N THR A 145 7.88 -15.94 -15.58
CA THR A 145 8.71 -16.42 -16.70
C THR A 145 9.67 -15.33 -17.17
N SER A 146 9.41 -14.07 -16.80
CA SER A 146 10.23 -12.91 -17.15
C SER A 146 10.19 -11.87 -16.03
N SER A 147 11.32 -11.19 -15.83
CA SER A 147 11.43 -10.00 -14.97
C SER A 147 11.35 -8.70 -15.77
N ALA A 148 10.97 -8.75 -17.05
CA ALA A 148 10.76 -7.57 -17.86
C ALA A 148 9.57 -6.74 -17.33
N THR A 149 9.65 -5.43 -17.48
CA THR A 149 8.54 -4.52 -17.21
C THR A 149 7.70 -4.36 -18.47
N ILE A 150 6.40 -4.61 -18.35
CA ILE A 150 5.40 -4.33 -19.41
C ILE A 150 4.57 -3.11 -19.04
N SER A 151 4.07 -2.38 -20.04
CA SER A 151 3.11 -1.31 -19.85
C SER A 151 1.72 -1.79 -20.26
N VAL A 152 0.76 -1.70 -19.35
CA VAL A 152 -0.64 -2.10 -19.58
C VAL A 152 -1.58 -0.91 -19.45
N LYS A 153 -2.57 -0.83 -20.33
CA LYS A 153 -3.64 0.17 -20.28
C LYS A 153 -4.84 -0.31 -19.47
N ILE A 154 -5.38 0.51 -18.58
CA ILE A 154 -6.65 0.19 -17.91
C ILE A 154 -7.80 0.42 -18.89
N VAL A 155 -8.54 -0.63 -19.17
CA VAL A 155 -9.67 -0.62 -20.10
C VAL A 155 -10.97 -1.10 -19.46
N ASP A 156 -10.91 -1.71 -18.28
CA ASP A 156 -12.10 -2.26 -17.62
C ASP A 156 -11.98 -2.24 -16.09
N ARG A 157 -13.08 -2.56 -15.42
CA ARG A 157 -13.19 -2.69 -13.97
C ARG A 157 -13.16 -4.16 -13.59
N CYS A 158 -12.43 -4.46 -12.52
CA CYS A 158 -12.43 -5.76 -11.88
C CYS A 158 -13.09 -5.65 -10.48
N PRO A 159 -14.36 -6.07 -10.32
CA PRO A 159 -15.09 -5.93 -9.06
C PRO A 159 -14.48 -6.71 -7.89
N ASN A 160 -14.56 -6.14 -6.70
CA ASN A 160 -13.95 -6.58 -5.43
C ASN A 160 -12.42 -6.70 -5.45
N GLY A 161 -11.74 -5.98 -6.35
CA GLY A 161 -10.31 -6.18 -6.59
C GLY A 161 -10.05 -7.54 -7.24
N CYS A 162 -10.88 -7.92 -8.22
CA CYS A 162 -10.92 -9.28 -8.73
C CYS A 162 -11.18 -10.33 -7.63
N VAL A 163 -11.06 -11.61 -7.95
CA VAL A 163 -11.24 -12.67 -6.94
C VAL A 163 -10.11 -12.57 -5.90
N GLY A 164 -10.34 -11.99 -4.73
CA GLY A 164 -9.35 -12.00 -3.63
C GLY A 164 -8.44 -10.77 -3.53
N GLY A 165 -8.81 -9.61 -4.08
CA GLY A 165 -8.12 -8.34 -3.81
C GLY A 165 -6.86 -8.10 -4.66
N ARG A 166 -6.77 -8.71 -5.84
CA ARG A 166 -5.77 -8.39 -6.86
C ARG A 166 -5.91 -6.95 -7.36
N ALA A 167 -4.75 -6.38 -7.65
CA ALA A 167 -4.63 -5.02 -8.17
C ALA A 167 -5.09 -4.95 -9.63
N PHE A 168 -4.73 -5.95 -10.43
CA PHE A 168 -5.04 -5.98 -11.86
C PHE A 168 -5.52 -7.37 -12.28
N ASP A 169 -6.48 -7.40 -13.20
CA ASP A 169 -6.71 -8.57 -14.05
C ASP A 169 -6.12 -8.24 -15.42
N LEU A 170 -5.08 -8.95 -15.83
CA LEU A 170 -4.39 -8.67 -17.09
C LEU A 170 -5.11 -9.36 -18.27
N SER A 171 -4.94 -8.85 -19.48
CA SER A 171 -5.23 -9.66 -20.65
C SER A 171 -4.36 -10.91 -20.64
N ASN A 172 -4.85 -12.01 -21.22
CA ASN A 172 -4.05 -13.24 -21.39
C ASN A 172 -2.68 -12.97 -22.04
N THR A 173 -2.63 -12.07 -23.02
CA THR A 173 -1.40 -11.69 -23.73
C THR A 173 -0.43 -10.95 -22.82
N ALA A 174 -0.91 -10.02 -21.99
CA ALA A 174 -0.08 -9.31 -21.02
C ALA A 174 0.44 -10.24 -19.92
N PHE A 175 -0.42 -11.12 -19.38
CA PHE A 175 -0.02 -12.07 -18.34
C PHE A 175 1.04 -13.05 -18.84
N SER A 176 0.83 -13.63 -20.02
CA SER A 176 1.76 -14.59 -20.64
C SER A 176 3.12 -13.98 -20.99
N ALA A 177 3.22 -12.66 -21.08
CA ALA A 177 4.48 -11.96 -21.31
C ALA A 177 5.39 -11.93 -20.05
N ILE A 178 4.82 -12.13 -18.86
CA ILE A 178 5.54 -12.03 -17.58
C ILE A 178 5.46 -13.30 -16.72
N ALA A 179 4.45 -14.16 -16.92
CA ALA A 179 4.20 -15.36 -16.11
C ALA A 179 3.56 -16.50 -16.92
N ASN A 180 3.65 -17.73 -16.42
CA ASN A 180 2.90 -18.87 -16.97
C ASN A 180 1.45 -18.82 -16.48
N THR A 181 0.48 -18.91 -17.38
CA THR A 181 -0.96 -18.95 -17.10
C THR A 181 -1.38 -20.05 -16.12
N ASP A 182 -0.60 -21.14 -16.01
CA ASP A 182 -0.82 -22.21 -15.03
C ASP A 182 -0.68 -21.73 -13.57
N ALA A 183 0.05 -20.63 -13.34
CA ALA A 183 0.15 -20.02 -12.01
C ALA A 183 -1.18 -19.40 -11.56
N GLY A 184 -2.06 -19.02 -12.50
CA GLY A 184 -3.34 -18.35 -12.25
C GLY A 184 -3.21 -16.90 -11.77
N HIS A 185 -2.27 -16.61 -10.88
CA HIS A 185 -1.95 -15.29 -10.34
C HIS A 185 -0.47 -15.22 -9.93
N VAL A 186 0.10 -14.02 -9.94
CA VAL A 186 1.50 -13.77 -9.55
C VAL A 186 1.63 -12.44 -8.81
N ASN A 187 2.68 -12.34 -7.99
CA ASN A 187 3.07 -11.09 -7.36
C ASN A 187 3.78 -10.19 -8.35
N VAL A 188 3.47 -8.90 -8.33
CA VAL A 188 4.11 -7.89 -9.18
C VAL A 188 4.55 -6.69 -8.38
N LEU A 189 5.57 -6.03 -8.91
CA LEU A 189 5.82 -4.62 -8.69
C LEU A 189 5.08 -3.83 -9.79
N TYR A 190 4.46 -2.72 -9.42
CA TYR A 190 3.78 -1.85 -10.38
C TYR A 190 3.94 -0.36 -10.07
N SER A 191 3.81 0.48 -11.09
CA SER A 191 3.83 1.94 -10.95
C SER A 191 2.90 2.62 -11.95
N GLY A 192 2.45 3.83 -11.64
CA GLY A 192 1.48 4.60 -12.41
C GLY A 192 0.47 5.33 -11.51
N PRO A 193 -0.59 5.94 -12.07
CA PRO A 193 -0.96 5.96 -13.49
C PRO A 193 -0.04 6.85 -14.35
N TYR A 194 0.10 6.52 -15.63
CA TYR A 194 0.77 7.32 -16.67
C TYR A 194 -0.20 7.66 -17.81
N ASP A 195 0.08 8.73 -18.54
CA ASP A 195 -0.72 9.14 -19.71
C ASP A 195 -0.35 8.37 -20.99
N SER A 196 0.83 7.73 -21.00
CA SER A 196 1.35 6.95 -22.13
C SER A 196 2.11 5.70 -21.63
N PRO A 197 2.34 4.69 -22.50
CA PRO A 197 3.09 3.48 -22.17
C PRO A 197 4.50 3.74 -21.60
#